data_AF-A0A959J0Q0-F1
#
_entry.id   AF-A0A959J0Q0-F1
#
_cell.length_a   1.000
_cell.length_b   1.000
_cell.length_c   1.000
_cell.angle_alpha   90.00
_cell.angle_beta   90.00
_cell.angle_gamma   90.00
#
_symmetry.space_group_name_H-M   'P 1'
#
loop_
_entity.id
_entity.type
_entity.pdbx_description
1 polymer ?
#
loop_
_entity_poly.entity_id
_entity_poly.type
_entity_poly.pdbx_seq_one_letter_code
_entity_poly.pdbx_strand_id
1 'polypeptide(L)'
;MNTKIFLITCIVLVMTMMVTAQTDGHEFSGFLQQHINHQKTGMIILWSWGLGNALTGGIGGLTANGENKYFHQMNLGWGLVNAAIAGFGYYSAARMGSDISGTVDLLQTNQSLQKTLLVNAGLDVAYMMGGLYLMERSRRPDVNQERLKGFGKSIIMQGAFLLVFDGVMAWNFNRNGKEMIEFIAAPGGLGLSITF
;
A
#
# COMPACT_ATOMS: atom_id res chain seq x y z
N MET A 1 -0.79 -12.12 19.66
CA MET A 1 -1.60 -11.88 18.46
C MET A 1 -1.97 -13.24 17.89
N ASN A 2 -3.26 -13.58 17.81
CA ASN A 2 -3.69 -14.91 17.36
C ASN A 2 -3.30 -15.09 15.89
N THR A 3 -2.47 -16.09 15.58
CA THR A 3 -2.00 -16.44 14.22
C THR A 3 -3.14 -16.56 13.22
N LYS A 4 -4.34 -16.89 13.70
CA LYS A 4 -5.60 -16.97 12.93
C LYS A 4 -6.06 -15.61 12.39
N ILE A 5 -5.89 -14.51 13.12
CA ILE A 5 -6.31 -13.17 12.68
C ILE A 5 -5.38 -12.66 11.58
N PHE A 6 -4.07 -12.88 11.71
CA PHE A 6 -3.09 -12.55 10.68
C PHE A 6 -3.34 -13.33 9.38
N LEU A 7 -3.64 -14.62 9.48
CA LEU A 7 -4.02 -15.46 8.34
C LEU A 7 -5.31 -14.99 7.67
N ILE A 8 -6.34 -14.59 8.43
CA ILE A 8 -7.60 -14.08 7.87
C ILE A 8 -7.37 -12.75 7.12
N THR A 9 -6.55 -11.85 7.66
CA THR A 9 -6.19 -10.59 6.96
C THR A 9 -5.43 -10.87 5.66
N CYS A 10 -4.46 -11.80 5.66
CA CYS A 10 -3.76 -12.21 4.44
C CYS A 10 -4.70 -12.86 3.41
N ILE A 11 -5.67 -13.66 3.86
CA ILE A 11 -6.65 -14.33 2.97
C ILE A 11 -7.62 -13.30 2.35
N VAL A 12 -8.05 -12.28 3.10
CA VAL A 12 -8.90 -11.20 2.59
C VAL A 12 -8.17 -10.32 1.57
N LEU A 13 -6.87 -10.08 1.75
CA LEU A 13 -6.01 -9.38 0.78
C LEU A 13 -5.80 -10.13 -0.53
N VAL A 14 -5.80 -11.48 -0.50
CA VAL A 14 -5.64 -12.33 -1.69
C VAL A 14 -6.95 -12.48 -2.48
N MET A 15 -8.10 -12.45 -1.80
CA MET A 15 -9.43 -12.62 -2.44
C MET A 15 -9.85 -11.45 -3.36
N THR A 16 -9.25 -10.26 -3.22
CA THR A 16 -9.54 -9.13 -4.13
C THR A 16 -8.81 -9.21 -5.47
N MET A 17 -7.98 -10.23 -5.72
CA MET A 17 -7.22 -10.42 -6.96
C MET A 17 -8.02 -11.05 -8.12
N MET A 18 -9.33 -11.29 -7.96
CA MET A 18 -10.14 -12.09 -8.89
C MET A 18 -11.23 -11.32 -9.66
N VAL A 19 -11.12 -9.98 -9.78
CA VAL A 19 -12.01 -9.22 -10.67
C VAL A 19 -11.28 -8.96 -11.99
N THR A 20 -11.29 -9.94 -12.87
CA THR A 20 -10.95 -9.74 -14.29
C THR A 20 -12.24 -9.38 -15.03
N ALA A 21 -12.37 -8.13 -15.48
CA ALA A 21 -13.36 -7.78 -16.49
C ALA A 21 -12.73 -7.93 -17.87
N GLN A 22 -13.32 -8.79 -18.71
CA GLN A 22 -13.12 -8.83 -20.16
C GLN A 22 -13.69 -7.54 -20.78
N THR A 23 -13.01 -6.97 -21.79
CA THR A 23 -13.66 -6.50 -23.03
C THR A 23 -12.63 -6.05 -24.07
N ASP A 24 -12.92 -6.41 -25.32
CA ASP A 24 -12.20 -6.07 -26.55
C ASP A 24 -12.26 -4.57 -26.89
N GLY A 25 -11.17 -4.05 -27.46
CA GLY A 25 -11.05 -2.88 -28.34
C GLY A 25 -11.81 -1.59 -27.98
N HIS A 26 -11.16 -0.68 -27.24
CA HIS A 26 -11.04 0.76 -27.54
C HIS A 26 -10.13 1.42 -26.48
N GLU A 27 -9.10 2.12 -26.97
CA GLU A 27 -8.65 3.44 -26.52
C GLU A 27 -8.02 3.60 -25.12
N PHE A 28 -7.03 4.49 -25.06
CA PHE A 28 -6.35 5.05 -23.89
C PHE A 28 -7.23 5.21 -22.62
N SER A 29 -8.52 5.52 -22.79
CA SER A 29 -9.51 5.63 -21.72
C SER A 29 -9.67 4.35 -20.89
N GLY A 30 -9.59 3.17 -21.50
CA GLY A 30 -9.66 1.88 -20.79
C GLY A 30 -8.48 1.68 -19.84
N PHE A 31 -7.25 1.91 -20.34
CA PHE A 31 -6.03 1.83 -19.53
C PHE A 31 -6.02 2.88 -18.40
N LEU A 32 -6.45 4.11 -18.69
CA LEU A 32 -6.57 5.17 -17.69
C LEU A 32 -7.55 4.79 -16.58
N GLN A 33 -8.73 4.27 -16.94
CA GLN A 33 -9.74 3.85 -15.97
C GLN A 33 -9.24 2.67 -15.11
N GLN A 34 -8.57 1.70 -15.72
CA GLN A 34 -7.97 0.58 -15.01
C GLN A 34 -6.91 1.07 -14.02
N HIS A 35 -6.04 2.00 -14.44
CA HIS A 35 -5.00 2.59 -13.58
C HIS A 35 -5.60 3.31 -12.36
N ILE A 36 -6.61 4.16 -12.58
CA ILE A 36 -7.35 4.86 -11.53
C ILE A 36 -8.01 3.86 -10.56
N ASN A 37 -8.64 2.81 -11.08
CA ASN A 37 -9.31 1.81 -10.26
C ASN A 37 -8.32 1.04 -9.37
N HIS A 38 -7.14 0.70 -9.88
CA HIS A 38 -6.10 0.03 -9.09
C HIS A 38 -5.61 0.92 -7.95
N GLN A 39 -5.35 2.21 -8.21
CA GLN A 39 -4.97 3.15 -7.16
C GLN A 39 -6.06 3.30 -6.11
N LYS A 40 -7.33 3.51 -6.52
CA LYS A 40 -8.46 3.61 -5.60
C LYS A 40 -8.61 2.36 -4.74
N THR A 41 -8.49 1.18 -5.33
CA THR A 41 -8.58 -0.10 -4.60
C THR A 41 -7.47 -0.22 -3.56
N GLY A 42 -6.21 0.08 -3.94
CA GLY A 42 -5.10 0.10 -2.99
C GLY A 42 -5.35 1.07 -1.84
N MET A 43 -5.87 2.26 -2.12
CA MET A 43 -6.20 3.24 -1.08
C MET A 43 -7.34 2.76 -0.17
N ILE A 44 -8.38 2.12 -0.70
CA ILE A 44 -9.44 1.52 0.14
C ILE A 44 -8.88 0.45 1.08
N ILE A 45 -7.97 -0.39 0.59
CA ILE A 45 -7.31 -1.43 1.39
C ILE A 45 -6.48 -0.80 2.51
N LEU A 46 -5.63 0.18 2.18
CA LEU A 46 -4.81 0.90 3.16
C LEU A 46 -5.67 1.64 4.19
N TRP A 47 -6.77 2.25 3.76
CA TRP A 47 -7.73 2.95 4.62
C TRP A 47 -8.39 1.98 5.60
N SER A 48 -8.85 0.83 5.10
CA SER A 48 -9.48 -0.22 5.91
C SER A 48 -8.51 -0.79 6.94
N TRP A 49 -7.27 -1.06 6.54
CA TRP A 49 -6.20 -1.47 7.45
C TRP A 49 -5.92 -0.40 8.51
N GLY A 50 -5.82 0.86 8.11
CA GLY A 50 -5.59 2.01 8.99
C GLY A 50 -6.69 2.14 10.04
N LEU A 51 -7.95 2.15 9.63
CA LEU A 51 -9.10 2.24 10.54
C LEU A 51 -9.21 1.02 11.47
N GLY A 52 -9.00 -0.18 10.96
CA GLY A 52 -8.99 -1.39 11.78
C GLY A 52 -7.93 -1.30 12.89
N ASN A 53 -6.72 -0.83 12.55
CA ASN A 53 -5.66 -0.59 13.53
C ASN A 53 -5.98 0.56 14.49
N ALA A 54 -6.59 1.63 14.00
CA ALA A 54 -7.00 2.76 14.83
C ALA A 54 -8.01 2.32 15.90
N LEU A 55 -9.07 1.61 15.48
CA LEU A 55 -10.12 1.14 16.38
C LEU A 55 -9.60 0.12 17.40
N THR A 56 -8.92 -0.93 16.92
CA THR A 56 -8.37 -1.97 17.80
C THR A 56 -7.24 -1.42 18.69
N GLY A 57 -6.47 -0.46 18.20
CA GLY A 57 -5.45 0.27 18.95
C GLY A 57 -6.04 1.17 20.04
N GLY A 58 -7.14 1.85 19.75
CA GLY A 58 -7.86 2.66 20.74
C GLY A 58 -8.43 1.82 21.88
N ILE A 59 -9.16 0.75 21.54
CA ILE A 59 -9.72 -0.18 22.54
C ILE A 59 -8.61 -0.84 23.35
N GLY A 60 -7.60 -1.40 22.68
CA GLY A 60 -6.49 -2.08 23.35
C GLY A 60 -5.61 -1.13 24.16
N GLY A 61 -5.44 0.12 23.74
CA GLY A 61 -4.65 1.12 24.47
C GLY A 61 -5.28 1.58 25.78
N LEU A 62 -6.61 1.44 25.89
CA LEU A 62 -7.39 1.74 27.10
C LEU A 62 -7.55 0.53 28.02
N THR A 63 -7.55 -0.68 27.47
CA THR A 63 -7.90 -1.91 28.21
C THR A 63 -6.72 -2.82 28.53
N ALA A 64 -5.65 -2.79 27.74
CA ALA A 64 -4.48 -3.64 27.95
C ALA A 64 -3.49 -3.02 28.94
N ASN A 65 -2.58 -3.86 29.44
CA ASN A 65 -1.50 -3.49 30.34
C ASN A 65 -0.14 -3.89 29.77
N GLY A 66 0.90 -3.35 30.38
CA GLY A 66 2.28 -3.61 30.04
C GLY A 66 2.60 -3.34 28.57
N GLU A 67 3.37 -4.23 27.97
CA GLU A 67 3.80 -4.13 26.57
C GLU A 67 2.63 -4.01 25.58
N ASN A 68 1.55 -4.77 25.79
CA ASN A 68 0.41 -4.80 24.88
C ASN A 68 -0.31 -3.45 24.83
N LYS A 69 -0.37 -2.72 25.94
CA LYS A 69 -0.92 -1.35 25.98
C LYS A 69 -0.22 -0.45 24.98
N TYR A 70 1.11 -0.46 25.00
CA TYR A 70 1.92 0.37 24.11
C TYR A 70 1.87 -0.08 22.66
N PHE A 71 1.82 -1.39 22.40
CA PHE A 71 1.56 -1.92 21.06
C PHE A 71 0.26 -1.36 20.47
N HIS A 72 -0.82 -1.37 21.25
CA HIS A 72 -2.12 -0.85 20.81
C HIS A 72 -2.13 0.68 20.65
N GLN A 73 -1.48 1.43 21.55
CA GLN A 73 -1.33 2.89 21.39
C GLN A 73 -0.58 3.25 20.11
N MET A 74 0.45 2.47 19.75
CA MET A 74 1.20 2.68 18.52
C MET A 74 0.38 2.29 17.28
N ASN A 75 -0.40 1.21 17.34
CA ASN A 75 -1.36 0.86 16.29
C ASN A 75 -2.44 1.94 16.09
N LEU A 76 -2.89 2.59 17.18
CA LEU A 76 -3.82 3.71 17.08
C LEU A 76 -3.21 4.84 16.24
N GLY A 77 -2.00 5.28 16.61
CA GLY A 77 -1.29 6.36 15.92
C GLY A 77 -1.05 6.04 14.44
N TRP A 78 -0.38 4.92 14.15
CA TRP A 78 -0.11 4.53 12.76
C TRP A 78 -1.37 4.22 11.96
N GLY A 79 -2.40 3.66 12.59
CA GLY A 79 -3.68 3.40 11.94
C GLY A 79 -4.33 4.68 11.41
N LEU A 80 -4.33 5.73 12.24
CA LEU A 80 -4.82 7.06 11.84
C LEU A 80 -3.97 7.68 10.72
N VAL A 81 -2.64 7.57 10.81
CA VAL A 81 -1.73 8.05 9.76
C VAL A 81 -2.02 7.35 8.43
N ASN A 82 -2.14 6.02 8.42
CA ASN A 82 -2.44 5.25 7.22
C ASN A 82 -3.81 5.59 6.64
N ALA A 83 -4.83 5.74 7.49
CA ALA A 83 -6.16 6.14 7.03
C ALA A 83 -6.15 7.55 6.42
N ALA A 84 -5.40 8.50 6.99
CA ALA A 84 -5.26 9.83 6.43
C ALA A 84 -4.56 9.80 5.06
N ILE A 85 -3.41 9.13 4.96
CA ILE A 85 -2.67 8.95 3.70
C ILE A 85 -3.56 8.32 2.63
N ALA A 86 -4.27 7.25 2.99
CA ALA A 86 -5.18 6.58 2.08
C ALA A 86 -6.35 7.47 1.62
N GLY A 87 -6.91 8.28 2.52
CA GLY A 87 -7.97 9.23 2.17
C GLY A 87 -7.49 10.27 1.15
N PHE A 88 -6.31 10.85 1.36
CA PHE A 88 -5.71 11.80 0.41
C PHE A 88 -5.35 11.11 -0.91
N GLY A 89 -4.78 9.91 -0.87
CA GLY A 89 -4.43 9.15 -2.06
C GLY A 89 -5.66 8.77 -2.89
N TYR A 90 -6.76 8.36 -2.25
CA TYR A 90 -8.02 8.05 -2.94
C TYR A 90 -8.58 9.29 -3.65
N TYR A 91 -8.58 10.43 -2.97
CA TYR A 91 -9.02 11.70 -3.53
C TYR A 91 -8.15 12.14 -4.71
N SER A 92 -6.82 11.99 -4.61
CA SER A 92 -5.89 12.27 -5.70
C SER A 92 -6.14 11.35 -6.91
N ALA A 93 -6.29 10.04 -6.68
CA ALA A 93 -6.60 9.07 -7.73
C ALA A 93 -7.95 9.38 -8.43
N ALA A 94 -8.94 9.87 -7.69
CA ALA A 94 -10.24 10.25 -8.26
C ALA A 94 -10.16 11.46 -9.20
N ARG A 95 -9.14 12.31 -9.07
CA ARG A 95 -8.92 13.50 -9.93
C ARG A 95 -7.98 13.24 -11.11
N MET A 96 -7.22 12.16 -11.09
CA MET A 96 -6.23 11.82 -12.12
C MET A 96 -6.80 11.81 -13.55
N GLY A 97 -8.08 11.46 -13.73
CA GLY A 97 -8.72 11.40 -15.04
C GLY A 97 -8.80 12.74 -15.79
N SER A 98 -8.71 13.89 -15.10
CA SER A 98 -8.65 15.20 -15.75
C SER A 98 -7.23 15.61 -16.15
N ASP A 99 -6.22 14.98 -15.58
CA ASP A 99 -4.83 15.46 -15.65
C ASP A 99 -3.99 14.67 -16.68
N ILE A 100 -4.42 13.45 -17.01
CA ILE A 100 -3.73 12.59 -18.00
C ILE A 100 -4.47 12.64 -19.33
N SER A 101 -3.78 13.16 -20.35
CA SER A 101 -4.39 13.42 -21.67
C SER A 101 -3.98 12.43 -22.76
N GLY A 102 -2.96 11.59 -22.52
CA GLY A 102 -2.53 10.59 -23.49
C GLY A 102 -1.72 9.43 -22.93
N THR A 103 -1.52 8.40 -23.77
CA THR A 103 -0.89 7.12 -23.39
C THR A 103 0.55 7.29 -22.90
N VAL A 104 1.30 8.25 -23.47
CA VAL A 104 2.67 8.55 -23.04
C VAL A 104 2.69 9.11 -21.62
N ASP A 105 1.79 10.04 -21.30
CA ASP A 105 1.65 10.61 -19.96
C ASP A 105 1.30 9.52 -18.94
N LEU A 106 0.36 8.64 -19.29
CA LEU A 106 -0.03 7.51 -18.43
C LEU A 106 1.14 6.56 -18.18
N LEU A 107 1.97 6.27 -19.20
CA LEU A 107 3.15 5.43 -19.05
C LEU A 107 4.19 6.08 -18.13
N GLN A 108 4.42 7.39 -18.27
CA GLN A 108 5.32 8.15 -17.38
C GLN A 108 4.81 8.17 -15.94
N THR A 109 3.51 8.39 -15.74
CA THR A 109 2.86 8.30 -14.41
C THR A 109 3.04 6.90 -13.82
N ASN A 110 2.82 5.86 -14.60
CA ASN A 110 3.00 4.48 -14.16
C ASN A 110 4.45 4.18 -13.72
N GLN A 111 5.44 4.66 -14.49
CA GLN A 111 6.85 4.53 -14.12
C GLN A 111 7.21 5.32 -12.86
N SER A 112 6.67 6.53 -12.69
CA SER A 112 6.86 7.34 -11.49
C SER A 112 6.33 6.63 -10.25
N LEU A 113 5.13 6.07 -10.33
CA LEU A 113 4.52 5.31 -9.23
C LEU A 113 5.33 4.07 -8.86
N GLN A 114 5.82 3.32 -9.85
CA GLN A 114 6.71 2.18 -9.58
C GLN A 114 7.97 2.59 -8.82
N LYS A 115 8.57 3.74 -9.16
CA LYS A 115 9.71 4.28 -8.42
C LYS A 115 9.32 4.66 -6.98
N THR A 116 8.19 5.33 -6.80
CA THR A 116 7.69 5.67 -5.46
C THR A 116 7.45 4.42 -4.61
N LEU A 117 6.85 3.38 -5.18
CA LEU A 117 6.61 2.11 -4.49
C LEU A 117 7.91 1.40 -4.10
N LEU A 118 8.95 1.46 -4.93
CA LEU A 118 10.27 0.92 -4.58
C LEU A 118 10.94 1.70 -3.44
N VAL A 119 10.81 3.03 -3.44
CA VAL A 119 11.29 3.87 -2.34
C VAL A 119 10.55 3.55 -1.04
N ASN A 120 9.23 3.41 -1.09
CA ASN A 120 8.42 3.05 0.07
C ASN A 120 8.75 1.63 0.56
N ALA A 121 8.93 0.65 -0.32
CA ALA A 121 9.37 -0.69 0.08
C ALA A 121 10.72 -0.63 0.84
N GLY A 122 11.64 0.24 0.44
CA GLY A 122 12.87 0.50 1.19
C GLY A 122 12.62 1.12 2.57
N LEU A 123 11.69 2.07 2.64
CA LEU A 123 11.25 2.69 3.89
C LEU A 123 10.57 1.68 4.82
N ASP A 124 9.80 0.72 4.31
CA ASP A 124 9.15 -0.33 5.08
C ASP A 124 10.15 -1.27 5.74
N VAL A 125 11.21 -1.60 5.00
CA VAL A 125 12.36 -2.32 5.58
C VAL A 125 13.02 -1.49 6.67
N ALA A 126 13.19 -0.18 6.46
CA ALA A 126 13.72 0.73 7.49
C ALA A 126 12.81 0.80 8.73
N TYR A 127 11.48 0.81 8.57
CA TYR A 127 10.54 0.71 9.68
C TYR A 127 10.74 -0.57 10.47
N MET A 128 10.77 -1.73 9.80
CA MET A 128 11.00 -3.01 10.48
C MET A 128 12.34 -3.03 11.22
N MET A 129 13.41 -2.51 10.63
CA MET A 129 14.71 -2.36 11.31
C MET A 129 14.62 -1.43 12.52
N GLY A 130 13.91 -0.31 12.41
CA GLY A 130 13.65 0.61 13.52
C GLY A 130 12.88 -0.07 14.66
N GLY A 131 11.87 -0.88 14.34
CA GLY A 131 11.14 -1.63 15.34
C GLY A 131 11.99 -2.71 16.02
N LEU A 132 12.84 -3.43 15.27
CA LEU A 132 13.83 -4.36 15.82
C LEU A 132 14.83 -3.64 16.74
N TYR A 133 15.29 -2.45 16.34
CA TYR A 133 16.15 -1.62 17.17
C TYR A 133 15.48 -1.22 18.48
N LEU A 134 14.20 -0.82 18.47
CA LEU A 134 13.47 -0.51 19.70
C LEU A 134 13.35 -1.75 20.61
N MET A 135 13.08 -2.92 20.02
CA MET A 135 13.04 -4.18 20.75
C MET A 135 14.39 -4.53 21.37
N GLU A 136 15.51 -4.29 20.68
CA GLU A 136 16.85 -4.49 21.25
C GLU A 136 17.15 -3.49 22.37
N ARG A 137 16.87 -2.19 22.15
CA ARG A 137 17.05 -1.13 23.15
C ARG A 137 16.26 -1.39 24.43
N SER A 138 15.11 -2.05 24.31
CA SER A 138 14.25 -2.43 25.44
C SER A 138 14.89 -3.37 26.46
N ARG A 139 16.00 -4.04 26.11
CA ARG A 139 16.72 -4.96 27.02
C ARG A 139 17.55 -4.25 28.07
N ARG A 140 17.75 -2.94 27.93
CA ARG A 140 18.56 -2.18 28.88
C ARG A 140 17.72 -1.79 30.11
N PRO A 141 18.32 -1.75 31.31
CA PRO A 141 17.59 -1.52 32.56
C PRO A 141 17.15 -0.05 32.76
N ASP A 142 17.74 0.90 32.01
CA ASP A 142 17.53 2.36 32.13
C ASP A 142 16.32 2.89 31.34
N VAL A 143 15.52 2.01 30.71
CA VAL A 143 14.43 2.42 29.80
C VAL A 143 13.10 1.79 30.16
N ASN A 144 12.01 2.41 29.68
CA ASN A 144 10.69 1.80 29.71
C ASN A 144 10.63 0.64 28.71
N GLN A 145 10.95 -0.56 29.21
CA GLN A 145 11.08 -1.77 28.40
C GLN A 145 9.77 -2.15 27.71
N GLU A 146 8.66 -2.08 28.43
CA GLU A 146 7.32 -2.41 27.92
C GLU A 146 6.92 -1.49 26.77
N ARG A 147 7.18 -0.18 26.89
CA ARG A 147 6.90 0.78 25.83
C ARG A 147 7.71 0.51 24.58
N LEU A 148 9.03 0.31 24.73
CA LEU A 148 9.91 0.08 23.58
C LEU A 148 9.60 -1.24 22.88
N LYS A 149 9.31 -2.31 23.62
CA LYS A 149 8.89 -3.59 23.02
C LYS A 149 7.56 -3.46 22.29
N GLY A 150 6.55 -2.85 22.93
CA GLY A 150 5.22 -2.69 22.34
C GLY A 150 5.26 -1.84 21.07
N PHE A 151 5.95 -0.71 21.12
CA PHE A 151 6.14 0.16 19.96
C PHE A 151 6.95 -0.52 18.86
N GLY A 152 8.03 -1.22 19.21
CA GLY A 152 8.85 -1.96 18.26
C GLY A 152 8.07 -3.04 17.52
N LYS A 153 7.29 -3.84 18.24
CA LYS A 153 6.41 -4.85 17.61
C LYS A 153 5.36 -4.24 16.70
N SER A 154 4.76 -3.12 17.09
CA SER A 154 3.78 -2.40 16.26
C SER A 154 4.43 -1.89 14.98
N ILE A 155 5.59 -1.24 15.07
CA ILE A 155 6.31 -0.71 13.91
C ILE A 155 6.72 -1.84 12.94
N ILE A 156 7.19 -2.99 13.45
CA ILE A 156 7.50 -4.14 12.59
C ILE A 156 6.25 -4.63 11.87
N MET A 157 5.11 -4.74 12.57
CA MET A 157 3.84 -5.15 11.97
C MET A 157 3.41 -4.18 10.86
N GLN A 158 3.52 -2.87 11.10
CA GLN A 158 3.19 -1.86 10.11
C GLN A 158 4.10 -1.94 8.89
N GLY A 159 5.42 -2.01 9.09
CA GLY A 159 6.38 -2.15 7.99
C GLY A 159 6.18 -3.44 7.19
N ALA A 160 5.89 -4.56 7.86
CA ALA A 160 5.62 -5.82 7.17
C ALA A 160 4.35 -5.77 6.32
N PHE A 161 3.27 -5.15 6.83
CA PHE A 161 2.05 -4.94 6.06
C PHE A 161 2.30 -4.05 4.84
N LEU A 162 2.95 -2.90 5.03
CA LEU A 162 3.22 -1.93 3.96
C LEU A 162 4.13 -2.54 2.89
N LEU A 163 5.13 -3.32 3.27
CA LEU A 163 6.01 -3.99 2.31
C LEU A 163 5.25 -4.97 1.40
N VAL A 164 4.32 -5.74 1.97
CA VAL A 164 3.46 -6.65 1.20
C VAL A 164 2.50 -5.84 0.32
N PHE A 165 1.90 -4.80 0.87
CA PHE A 165 0.99 -3.92 0.14
C PHE A 165 1.67 -3.27 -1.08
N ASP A 166 2.84 -2.68 -0.89
CA ASP A 166 3.62 -2.04 -1.95
C ASP A 166 4.14 -3.04 -2.96
N GLY A 167 4.55 -4.24 -2.53
CA GLY A 167 4.94 -5.33 -3.42
C GLY A 167 3.80 -5.77 -4.34
N VAL A 168 2.59 -5.94 -3.80
CA VAL A 168 1.39 -6.29 -4.60
C VAL A 168 1.02 -5.16 -5.55
N MET A 169 1.04 -3.92 -5.09
CA MET A 169 0.76 -2.75 -5.94
C MET A 169 1.79 -2.64 -7.08
N ALA A 170 3.08 -2.79 -6.78
CA ALA A 170 4.15 -2.73 -7.76
C ALA A 170 4.04 -3.85 -8.80
N TRP A 171 3.64 -5.07 -8.40
CA TRP A 171 3.36 -6.15 -9.35
C TRP A 171 2.27 -5.73 -10.32
N ASN A 172 1.13 -5.27 -9.82
CA ASN A 172 -0.02 -4.91 -10.66
C ASN A 172 0.32 -3.78 -11.65
N PHE A 173 1.03 -2.74 -11.21
CA PHE A 173 1.46 -1.65 -12.10
C PHE A 173 2.51 -2.08 -13.13
N ASN A 174 3.37 -3.05 -12.79
CA ASN A 174 4.31 -3.61 -13.76
C ASN A 174 3.60 -4.40 -14.86
N ARG A 175 2.59 -5.20 -14.50
CA ARG A 175 1.79 -5.95 -15.46
C ARG A 175 1.05 -5.01 -16.42
N ASN A 176 0.32 -4.04 -15.87
CA ASN A 176 -0.45 -3.07 -16.67
C ASN A 176 0.48 -2.22 -17.55
N GLY A 177 1.69 -1.89 -17.06
CA GLY A 177 2.72 -1.19 -17.84
C GLY A 177 3.19 -1.97 -19.07
N LYS A 178 3.39 -3.29 -18.94
CA LYS A 178 3.77 -4.16 -20.05
C LYS A 178 2.66 -4.27 -21.09
N GLU A 179 1.41 -4.45 -20.65
CA GLU A 179 0.23 -4.51 -21.53
C GLU A 179 0.08 -3.20 -22.35
N MET A 180 0.34 -2.03 -21.72
CA MET A 180 0.36 -0.74 -22.44
C MET A 180 1.49 -0.65 -23.48
N ILE A 181 2.71 -1.10 -23.15
CA ILE A 181 3.84 -1.06 -24.08
C ILE A 181 3.60 -1.99 -25.28
N GLU A 182 3.10 -3.20 -25.04
CA GLU A 182 2.74 -4.15 -26.10
C GLU A 182 1.66 -3.59 -27.01
N PHE A 183 0.65 -2.90 -26.47
CA PHE A 183 -0.37 -2.21 -27.25
C PHE A 183 0.20 -1.09 -28.13
N ILE A 184 1.12 -0.28 -27.61
CA ILE A 184 1.78 0.79 -28.39
C ILE A 184 2.64 0.20 -29.52
N ALA A 185 3.35 -0.90 -29.24
CA ALA A 185 4.30 -1.53 -30.15
C ALA A 185 3.66 -2.48 -31.19
N ALA A 186 2.39 -2.86 -31.03
CA ALA A 186 1.70 -3.77 -31.94
C ALA A 186 1.54 -3.17 -33.36
N PRO A 187 1.61 -3.99 -34.44
CA PRO A 187 1.32 -3.53 -35.79
C PRO A 187 -0.15 -3.06 -35.88
N GLY A 188 -0.37 -1.75 -36.03
CA GLY A 188 -1.69 -1.11 -35.96
C GLY A 188 -1.97 -0.34 -34.66
N GLY A 189 -1.08 -0.43 -33.66
CA GLY A 189 -1.07 0.46 -32.49
C GLY A 189 -0.56 1.86 -32.83
N LEU A 190 -0.72 2.80 -31.90
CA LEU A 190 -0.29 4.20 -32.03
C LEU A 190 1.20 4.36 -32.42
N GLY A 191 2.04 3.35 -32.19
CA GLY A 191 3.45 3.33 -32.59
C GLY A 191 3.72 3.36 -34.09
N LEU A 192 2.74 3.00 -34.94
CA LEU A 192 2.86 3.09 -36.41
C LEU A 192 2.45 4.47 -36.97
N SER A 193 1.88 5.35 -36.15
CA SER A 193 1.52 6.72 -36.56
C SER A 193 2.59 7.77 -36.25
N ILE A 194 3.71 7.38 -35.63
CA ILE A 194 4.89 8.24 -35.47
C ILE A 194 5.88 7.86 -36.56
N THR A 195 5.56 8.24 -37.80
CA THR A 195 6.52 8.26 -38.91
C THR A 195 7.30 9.56 -38.82
N PHE A 196 8.63 9.46 -38.75
CA PHE A 196 9.56 10.61 -38.86
C PHE A 196 9.43 11.33 -40.20
#